data_AF-A0A9D8KUT4-F1
#
_entry.id   AF-A0A9D8KUT4-F1
#
_cell.length_a   1.000
_cell.length_b   1.000
_cell.length_c   1.000
_cell.angle_alpha   90.00
_cell.angle_beta   90.00
_cell.angle_gamma   90.00
#
_symmetry.space_group_name_H-M   'P 1'
#
loop_
_entity.id
_entity.type
_entity.pdbx_description
1 polymer ?
#
loop_
_entity_poly.entity_id
_entity_poly.type
_entity_poly.pdbx_seq_one_letter_code
_entity_poly.pdbx_strand_id
1 'polypeptide(L)'
;MAGETRAPRRSFRSARTSLRRDHERPSALPGAAGPTAGARTVVARLGARAAVGGLSESLRLASGAVRAIEEAARPGWPGRLTLGFERRGERTLLARCEHFGPLRVQKALYPEGPAVCQAIVLHPPGGIAGGDSLEVVLTAAAGAHAQLTTPGAGKWYRSGGRRARQSLHVRVDEQAIVEWLPQETIVFDGAEAELETRVELAAGALYCGWDILCLGRTACGERYTHGGLDLATRIEQAGRPLWIERGGLRGGSP
;
A
#
# COMPACT_ATOMS: atom_id res chain seq x y z
N MET A 1 22.87 -47.26 23.36
CA MET A 1 24.32 -46.94 23.36
C MET A 1 24.49 -45.57 22.75
N ALA A 2 24.66 -44.59 23.63
CA ALA A 2 24.79 -43.18 23.32
C ALA A 2 26.12 -42.90 22.60
N GLY A 3 26.14 -41.84 21.79
CA GLY A 3 27.34 -41.36 21.13
C GLY A 3 27.14 -39.93 20.65
N GLU A 4 27.01 -39.00 21.60
CA GLU A 4 27.17 -37.56 21.35
C GLU A 4 28.58 -37.28 20.81
N THR A 5 28.68 -36.48 19.75
CA THR A 5 29.96 -35.87 19.36
C THR A 5 29.75 -34.38 19.16
N ARG A 6 30.19 -33.62 20.17
CA ARG A 6 30.16 -32.16 20.24
C ARG A 6 31.49 -31.63 19.70
N ALA A 7 31.45 -30.81 18.66
CA ALA A 7 32.60 -30.06 18.13
C ALA A 7 32.42 -28.54 18.37
N PRO A 8 33.51 -27.76 18.49
CA PRO A 8 33.57 -26.56 19.32
C PRO A 8 33.18 -25.25 18.62
N ARG A 9 32.73 -24.31 19.45
CA ARG A 9 32.48 -22.90 19.15
C ARG A 9 33.76 -22.20 18.67
N ARG A 10 33.69 -21.49 17.54
CA ARG A 10 34.66 -20.44 17.19
C ARG A 10 33.99 -19.08 17.31
N SER A 11 34.45 -18.31 18.29
CA SER A 11 34.21 -16.88 18.42
C SER A 11 35.07 -16.11 17.43
N PHE A 12 34.49 -15.16 16.69
CA PHE A 12 35.25 -14.16 15.95
C PHE A 12 34.93 -12.78 16.50
N ARG A 13 35.96 -12.14 17.05
CA ARG A 13 35.94 -10.74 17.50
C ARG A 13 36.09 -9.81 16.30
N SER A 14 35.23 -8.80 16.26
CA SER A 14 35.50 -7.37 16.00
C SER A 14 36.74 -7.01 15.16
N ALA A 15 36.49 -6.39 14.00
CA ALA A 15 37.32 -5.31 13.48
C ALA A 15 36.43 -4.10 13.17
N ARG A 16 36.56 -3.06 14.01
CA ARG A 16 36.14 -1.69 13.71
C ARG A 16 37.20 -1.08 12.80
N THR A 17 36.79 -0.49 11.68
CA THR A 17 37.63 0.47 10.95
C THR A 17 36.85 1.75 10.79
N SER A 18 37.27 2.74 11.58
CA SER A 18 36.87 4.13 11.52
C SER A 18 37.68 4.85 10.44
N LEU A 19 37.02 5.56 9.53
CA LEU A 19 37.62 6.71 8.85
C LEU A 19 36.67 7.89 8.97
N ARG A 20 37.19 8.94 9.59
CA ARG A 20 36.57 10.25 9.78
C ARG A 20 36.84 11.12 8.55
N ARG A 21 35.80 11.89 8.21
CA ARG A 21 35.74 13.29 7.76
C ARG A 21 36.70 13.72 6.65
N ASP A 22 36.11 14.34 5.63
CA ASP A 22 36.46 15.73 5.34
C ASP A 22 35.20 16.59 5.11
N HIS A 23 35.34 17.80 5.63
CA HIS A 23 34.39 18.90 5.70
C HIS A 23 34.64 19.79 4.49
N GLU A 24 33.61 20.20 3.75
CA GLU A 24 33.66 21.49 3.04
C GLU A 24 32.24 22.03 2.73
N ARG A 25 31.98 23.23 3.23
CA ARG A 25 30.92 24.20 2.89
C ARG A 25 31.40 25.55 3.48
N PRO A 26 30.85 26.72 3.07
CA PRO A 26 30.15 27.07 1.84
C PRO A 26 30.66 28.40 1.22
N SER A 27 30.20 28.75 0.02
CA SER A 27 30.32 30.10 -0.56
C SER A 27 28.93 30.65 -0.89
N ALA A 28 28.72 31.95 -0.67
CA ALA A 28 27.43 32.63 -0.60
C ALA A 28 27.29 33.79 -1.61
N LEU A 29 26.08 33.88 -2.21
CA LEU A 29 25.29 35.07 -2.64
C LEU A 29 25.79 35.94 -3.83
N PRO A 30 24.94 36.77 -4.50
CA PRO A 30 23.58 37.23 -4.13
C PRO A 30 22.48 37.27 -5.23
N GLY A 31 21.21 37.34 -4.77
CA GLY A 31 20.20 38.36 -5.17
C GLY A 31 19.37 38.19 -6.46
N ALA A 32 18.07 37.87 -6.31
CA ALA A 32 16.99 38.44 -7.14
C ALA A 32 15.62 38.28 -6.42
N ALA A 33 14.79 39.31 -6.56
CA ALA A 33 13.63 39.62 -5.74
C ALA A 33 12.31 38.92 -6.16
N GLY A 34 11.43 38.79 -5.16
CA GLY A 34 9.96 38.59 -5.13
C GLY A 34 9.15 38.19 -6.37
N PRO A 35 8.05 37.46 -6.12
CA PRO A 35 6.79 38.21 -5.96
C PRO A 35 6.14 37.99 -4.60
N THR A 36 5.78 39.09 -3.96
CA THR A 36 4.90 39.17 -2.80
C THR A 36 3.47 38.83 -3.23
N ALA A 37 3.02 37.62 -2.90
CA ALA A 37 1.61 37.28 -2.95
C ALA A 37 0.90 38.02 -1.79
N GLY A 38 0.36 39.19 -2.09
CA GLY A 38 -0.51 39.93 -1.17
C GLY A 38 -1.82 39.18 -0.97
N ALA A 39 -1.98 38.52 0.17
CA ALA A 39 -3.28 38.09 0.65
C ALA A 39 -4.10 39.33 1.04
N ARG A 40 -4.99 39.77 0.16
CA ARG A 40 -6.04 40.73 0.51
C ARG A 40 -7.11 40.01 1.32
N THR A 41 -7.09 40.18 2.64
CA THR A 41 -8.22 39.84 3.50
C THR A 41 -9.33 40.84 3.25
N VAL A 42 -10.39 40.42 2.56
CA VAL A 42 -11.65 41.15 2.53
C VAL A 42 -12.35 40.88 3.87
N VAL A 43 -12.24 41.81 4.81
CA VAL A 43 -13.07 41.80 6.02
C VAL A 43 -14.46 42.29 5.62
N ALA A 44 -15.36 41.37 5.31
CA ALA A 44 -16.78 41.68 5.28
C ALA A 44 -17.21 42.04 6.71
N ARG A 45 -17.48 43.32 6.98
CA ARG A 45 -18.18 43.74 8.20
C ARG A 45 -19.61 43.22 8.11
N LEU A 46 -19.85 42.04 8.68
CA LEU A 46 -21.20 41.60 9.00
C LEU A 46 -21.68 42.50 10.14
N GLY A 47 -22.68 43.33 9.87
CA GLY A 47 -23.36 44.11 10.91
C GLY A 47 -23.92 43.15 11.97
N ALA A 48 -23.24 43.07 13.10
CA ALA A 48 -23.62 42.21 14.20
C ALA A 48 -24.88 42.75 14.88
N ARG A 49 -26.02 42.18 14.53
CA ARG A 49 -27.07 41.88 15.51
C ARG A 49 -27.34 40.38 15.43
N ALA A 50 -26.53 39.61 16.15
CA ALA A 50 -26.74 38.18 16.32
C ALA A 50 -26.94 37.88 17.81
N ALA A 51 -28.06 37.23 18.09
CA ALA A 51 -28.43 36.69 19.39
C ALA A 51 -27.34 35.78 19.94
N VAL A 52 -27.21 35.80 21.27
CA VAL A 52 -26.17 35.14 22.08
C VAL A 52 -26.21 33.59 21.99
N GLY A 53 -27.10 32.98 21.19
CA GLY A 53 -27.22 31.53 21.02
C GLY A 53 -26.46 30.90 19.83
N GLY A 54 -26.02 31.66 18.82
CA GLY A 54 -25.54 31.12 17.53
C GLY A 54 -24.01 31.01 17.33
N LEU A 55 -23.22 31.55 18.25
CA LEU A 55 -21.76 31.62 18.11
C LEU A 55 -21.08 30.26 18.32
N SER A 56 -21.64 29.38 19.16
CA SER A 56 -21.01 28.10 19.50
C SER A 56 -21.10 27.04 18.40
N GLU A 57 -22.17 27.06 17.60
CA GLU A 57 -22.40 26.12 16.49
C GLU A 57 -21.58 26.51 15.26
N SER A 58 -21.54 27.81 14.95
CA SER A 58 -20.71 28.38 13.89
C SER A 58 -19.21 28.14 14.13
N LEU A 59 -18.75 28.21 15.39
CA LEU A 59 -17.35 27.91 15.76
C LEU A 59 -17.03 26.41 15.65
N ARG A 60 -17.99 25.51 15.94
CA ARG A 60 -17.84 24.06 15.76
C ARG A 60 -17.81 23.67 14.29
N LEU A 61 -18.68 24.25 13.47
CA LEU A 61 -18.71 24.05 12.02
C LEU A 61 -17.41 24.56 11.37
N ALA A 62 -16.93 25.75 11.78
CA ALA A 62 -15.65 26.27 11.33
C ALA A 62 -14.47 25.41 11.80
N SER A 63 -14.47 24.90 13.03
CA SER A 63 -13.44 23.99 13.54
C SER A 63 -13.43 22.64 12.81
N GLY A 64 -14.60 22.10 12.48
CA GLY A 64 -14.73 20.88 11.68
C GLY A 64 -14.24 21.07 10.24
N ALA A 65 -14.57 22.20 9.62
CA ALA A 65 -14.08 22.56 8.29
C ALA A 65 -12.56 22.75 8.27
N VAL A 66 -11.98 23.39 9.28
CA VAL A 66 -10.52 23.56 9.40
C VAL A 66 -9.82 22.22 9.60
N ARG A 67 -10.33 21.32 10.46
CA ARG A 67 -9.77 19.96 10.61
C ARG A 67 -9.87 19.13 9.32
N ALA A 68 -10.99 19.23 8.60
CA ALA A 68 -11.15 18.56 7.32
C ALA A 68 -10.16 19.09 6.26
N ILE A 69 -9.87 20.40 6.26
CA ILE A 69 -8.86 21.03 5.41
C ILE A 69 -7.45 20.56 5.79
N GLU A 70 -7.12 20.51 7.09
CA GLU A 70 -5.81 20.04 7.57
C GLU A 70 -5.58 18.55 7.28
N GLU A 71 -6.62 17.72 7.42
CA GLU A 71 -6.56 16.29 7.11
C GLU A 71 -6.48 16.05 5.60
N ALA A 72 -7.19 16.84 4.80
CA ALA A 72 -7.01 16.87 3.35
C ALA A 72 -5.60 17.33 2.95
N ALA A 73 -4.94 18.18 3.74
CA ALA A 73 -3.60 18.70 3.48
C ALA A 73 -2.45 17.78 3.94
N ARG A 74 -2.72 16.68 4.66
CA ARG A 74 -1.65 15.74 5.08
C ARG A 74 -1.06 15.01 3.88
N PRO A 75 0.26 14.95 3.70
CA PRO A 75 0.84 14.15 2.62
C PRO A 75 0.40 12.69 2.79
N GLY A 76 -0.07 12.08 1.69
CA GLY A 76 -0.44 10.67 1.71
C GLY A 76 0.76 9.78 1.98
N TRP A 77 0.54 8.57 2.47
CA TRP A 77 1.62 7.66 2.84
C TRP A 77 2.00 6.76 1.66
N PRO A 78 3.17 6.96 1.02
CA PRO A 78 3.67 6.02 0.04
C PRO A 78 4.18 4.74 0.72
N GLY A 79 3.79 3.59 0.19
CA GLY A 79 4.29 2.29 0.56
C GLY A 79 4.67 1.49 -0.66
N ARG A 80 5.82 0.81 -0.62
CA ARG A 80 6.22 -0.14 -1.65
C ARG A 80 6.74 -1.43 -1.01
N LEU A 81 6.37 -2.57 -1.56
CA LEU A 81 6.91 -3.88 -1.21
C LEU A 81 7.30 -4.62 -2.48
N THR A 82 8.57 -4.98 -2.60
CA THR A 82 9.10 -5.74 -3.74
C THR A 82 9.58 -7.09 -3.25
N LEU A 83 8.95 -8.16 -3.74
CA LEU A 83 9.23 -9.54 -3.38
C LEU A 83 9.70 -10.32 -4.63
N GLY A 84 10.77 -11.08 -4.47
CA GLY A 84 11.30 -11.97 -5.50
C GLY A 84 11.42 -13.40 -4.99
N PHE A 85 10.85 -14.34 -5.72
CA PHE A 85 10.82 -15.75 -5.41
C PHE A 85 11.68 -16.53 -6.41
N GLU A 86 12.55 -17.41 -5.91
CA GLU A 86 13.47 -18.20 -6.72
C GLU A 86 13.39 -19.68 -6.34
N ARG A 87 13.41 -20.57 -7.34
CA ARG A 87 13.59 -22.00 -7.10
C ARG A 87 15.07 -22.33 -6.95
N ARG A 88 15.42 -23.08 -5.90
CA ARG A 88 16.75 -23.64 -5.62
C ARG A 88 16.60 -25.12 -5.27
N GLY A 89 16.90 -25.98 -6.26
CA GLY A 89 16.61 -27.42 -6.16
C GLY A 89 15.10 -27.66 -6.02
N GLU A 90 14.71 -28.42 -5.00
CA GLU A 90 13.30 -28.72 -4.72
C GLU A 90 12.57 -27.63 -3.92
N ARG A 91 13.23 -26.49 -3.64
CA ARG A 91 12.69 -25.45 -2.75
C ARG A 91 12.51 -24.11 -3.46
N THR A 92 11.36 -23.47 -3.28
CA THR A 92 11.20 -22.04 -3.60
C THR A 92 11.62 -21.19 -2.39
N LEU A 93 12.28 -20.07 -2.60
CA LEU A 93 12.71 -19.16 -1.53
C LEU A 93 12.23 -17.75 -1.82
N LEU A 94 11.89 -16.99 -0.78
CA LEU A 94 11.83 -15.53 -0.85
C LEU A 94 13.26 -14.98 -0.90
N ALA A 95 13.80 -14.81 -2.10
CA ALA A 95 15.18 -14.41 -2.38
C ALA A 95 15.39 -12.89 -2.31
N ARG A 96 14.34 -12.11 -2.62
CA ARG A 96 14.35 -10.64 -2.54
C ARG A 96 13.18 -10.15 -1.70
N CYS A 97 13.46 -9.22 -0.79
CA CYS A 97 12.45 -8.57 0.04
C CYS A 97 12.90 -7.13 0.32
N GLU A 98 12.40 -6.19 -0.45
CA GLU A 98 12.65 -4.76 -0.28
C GLU A 98 11.34 -4.06 0.07
N HIS A 99 11.41 -3.08 0.96
CA HIS A 99 10.23 -2.33 1.36
C HIS A 99 10.55 -0.85 1.59
N PHE A 100 9.55 -0.02 1.33
CA PHE A 100 9.53 1.40 1.65
C PHE A 100 8.18 1.74 2.26
N GLY A 101 8.17 2.66 3.22
CA GLY A 101 6.95 3.00 3.95
C GLY A 101 6.45 1.85 4.83
N PRO A 102 5.13 1.64 4.96
CA PRO A 102 4.58 0.75 5.98
C PRO A 102 4.51 -0.72 5.59
N LEU A 103 4.50 -1.07 4.30
CA LEU A 103 4.31 -2.45 3.87
C LEU A 103 5.42 -3.39 4.37
N ARG A 104 5.05 -4.57 4.84
CA ARG A 104 5.98 -5.61 5.33
C ARG A 104 5.54 -6.98 4.83
N VAL A 105 6.41 -7.96 5.01
CA VAL A 105 6.11 -9.37 4.80
C VAL A 105 6.54 -10.15 6.04
N GLN A 106 5.76 -11.17 6.43
CA GLN A 106 6.19 -12.11 7.45
C GLN A 106 7.31 -13.02 6.94
N LYS A 107 7.89 -13.81 7.86
CA LYS A 107 8.82 -14.88 7.50
C LYS A 107 8.18 -15.84 6.49
N ALA A 108 8.97 -16.28 5.51
CA ALA A 108 8.55 -17.31 4.55
C ALA A 108 8.15 -18.63 5.26
N LEU A 109 7.00 -19.17 4.87
CA LEU A 109 6.39 -20.37 5.42
C LEU A 109 6.31 -21.48 4.35
N TYR A 110 6.25 -22.73 4.78
CA TYR A 110 6.31 -23.93 3.91
C TYR A 110 5.38 -25.06 4.40
N PRO A 111 4.09 -24.80 4.66
CA PRO A 111 3.19 -25.85 5.15
C PRO A 111 2.90 -26.92 4.07
N GLU A 112 2.91 -26.55 2.79
CA GLU A 112 2.75 -27.46 1.65
C GLU A 112 4.06 -28.15 1.21
N GLY A 113 5.11 -28.03 2.04
CA GLY A 113 6.46 -28.52 1.73
C GLY A 113 7.36 -27.47 1.06
N PRO A 114 8.62 -27.84 0.76
CA PRO A 114 9.66 -26.88 0.34
C PRO A 114 9.39 -26.23 -1.01
N ALA A 115 8.65 -26.87 -1.91
CA ALA A 115 8.39 -26.37 -3.25
C ALA A 115 7.55 -25.08 -3.24
N VAL A 116 6.64 -24.91 -2.28
CA VAL A 116 5.71 -23.77 -2.18
C VAL A 116 6.18 -22.80 -1.11
N CYS A 117 6.58 -21.60 -1.51
CA CYS A 117 6.95 -20.54 -0.59
C CYS A 117 5.72 -19.67 -0.27
N GLN A 118 5.20 -19.78 0.94
CA GLN A 118 4.11 -18.93 1.41
C GLN A 118 4.61 -17.65 2.07
N ALA A 119 3.95 -16.52 1.79
CA ALA A 119 4.26 -15.23 2.39
C ALA A 119 2.99 -14.46 2.77
N ILE A 120 3.00 -13.85 3.96
CA ILE A 120 1.89 -13.02 4.45
C ILE A 120 2.27 -11.56 4.31
N VAL A 121 1.57 -10.83 3.44
CA VAL A 121 1.76 -9.39 3.22
C VAL A 121 1.02 -8.60 4.29
N LEU A 122 1.72 -7.63 4.87
CA LEU A 122 1.23 -6.81 5.97
C LEU A 122 1.17 -5.35 5.55
N HIS A 123 0.06 -4.71 5.90
CA HIS A 123 -0.06 -3.26 6.00
C HIS A 123 -0.29 -2.94 7.48
N PRO A 124 0.76 -2.66 8.27
CA PRO A 124 0.65 -2.38 9.69
C PRO A 124 -0.28 -1.21 10.05
N PRO A 125 -0.37 -0.12 9.24
CA PRO A 125 -1.45 0.86 9.41
C PRO A 125 -2.80 0.17 9.25
N GLY A 126 -3.73 0.48 10.15
CA GLY A 126 -5.02 -0.22 10.22
C GLY A 126 -5.94 -0.08 9.00
N GLY A 127 -5.50 0.56 7.92
CA GLY A 127 -6.20 0.72 6.66
C GLY A 127 -5.57 1.83 5.81
N ILE A 128 -6.09 2.03 4.61
CA ILE A 128 -5.64 2.96 3.59
C ILE A 128 -6.53 4.20 3.67
N ALA A 129 -5.93 5.37 3.88
CA ALA A 129 -6.63 6.65 3.97
C ALA A 129 -6.49 7.45 2.68
N GLY A 130 -7.35 8.46 2.50
CA GLY A 130 -7.35 9.32 1.32
C GLY A 130 -5.97 9.92 1.03
N GLY A 131 -5.45 9.66 -0.17
CA GLY A 131 -4.13 10.10 -0.61
C GLY A 131 -3.00 9.10 -0.43
N ASP A 132 -3.20 8.00 0.31
CA ASP A 132 -2.21 6.93 0.43
C ASP A 132 -1.97 6.23 -0.92
N SER A 133 -0.75 5.75 -1.12
CA SER A 133 -0.37 5.03 -2.34
C SER A 133 0.46 3.82 -1.98
N LEU A 134 -0.10 2.63 -2.16
CA LEU A 134 0.56 1.36 -1.89
C LEU A 134 0.91 0.65 -3.20
N GLU A 135 2.10 0.08 -3.27
CA GLU A 135 2.56 -0.69 -4.42
C GLU A 135 3.16 -2.02 -3.94
N VAL A 136 2.66 -3.13 -4.49
CA VAL A 136 3.19 -4.47 -4.26
C VAL A 136 3.71 -4.99 -5.59
N VAL A 137 4.98 -5.33 -5.64
CA VAL A 137 5.66 -5.91 -6.81
C VAL A 137 6.08 -7.33 -6.46
N LEU A 138 5.57 -8.29 -7.21
CA LEU A 138 5.84 -9.71 -7.05
C LEU A 138 6.55 -10.24 -8.30
N THR A 139 7.64 -10.97 -8.11
CA THR A 139 8.32 -11.67 -9.21
C THR A 139 8.58 -13.10 -8.79
N ALA A 140 8.07 -14.06 -9.56
CA ALA A 140 8.44 -15.47 -9.44
C ALA A 140 9.36 -15.83 -10.61
N ALA A 141 10.61 -16.15 -10.32
CA ALA A 141 11.58 -16.63 -11.31
C ALA A 141 11.20 -18.04 -11.81
N ALA A 142 11.84 -18.48 -12.90
CA ALA A 142 11.49 -19.73 -13.57
C ALA A 142 11.34 -20.92 -12.60
N GLY A 143 10.21 -21.62 -12.72
CA GLY A 143 9.86 -22.79 -11.92
C GLY A 143 9.59 -22.53 -10.43
N ALA A 144 9.62 -21.28 -9.94
CA ALA A 144 9.28 -20.95 -8.56
C ALA A 144 7.76 -21.04 -8.31
N HIS A 145 7.37 -21.41 -7.08
CA HIS A 145 5.97 -21.42 -6.65
C HIS A 145 5.80 -20.56 -5.39
N ALA A 146 5.13 -19.42 -5.55
CA ALA A 146 4.84 -18.49 -4.49
C ALA A 146 3.34 -18.41 -4.22
N GLN A 147 2.94 -18.47 -2.96
CA GLN A 147 1.57 -18.21 -2.53
C GLN A 147 1.56 -17.08 -1.51
N LEU A 148 0.73 -16.07 -1.74
CA LEU A 148 0.67 -14.87 -0.94
C LEU A 148 -0.75 -14.59 -0.46
N THR A 149 -0.86 -14.13 0.78
CA THR A 149 -2.13 -13.72 1.39
C THR A 149 -1.94 -12.53 2.33
N THR A 150 -3.02 -11.98 2.85
CA THR A 150 -3.02 -10.98 3.92
C THR A 150 -3.59 -11.61 5.20
N PRO A 151 -3.20 -11.15 6.40
CA PRO A 151 -3.63 -11.78 7.65
C PRO A 151 -5.09 -11.43 8.03
N GLY A 152 -5.72 -10.53 7.28
CA GLY A 152 -7.06 -10.04 7.58
C GLY A 152 -7.48 -8.98 6.58
N ALA A 153 -8.71 -8.50 6.75
CA ALA A 153 -9.34 -7.62 5.79
C ALA A 153 -8.59 -6.29 5.61
N GLY A 154 -8.36 -5.92 4.34
CA GLY A 154 -7.93 -4.57 3.97
C GLY A 154 -9.05 -3.58 4.23
N LYS A 155 -8.73 -2.38 4.73
CA LYS A 155 -9.75 -1.34 4.99
C LYS A 155 -9.41 -0.10 4.20
N TRP A 156 -10.37 0.43 3.46
CA TRP A 156 -10.28 1.71 2.80
C TRP A 156 -11.16 2.70 3.54
N TYR A 157 -10.54 3.70 4.14
CA TYR A 157 -11.25 4.68 4.96
C TYR A 157 -11.93 5.75 4.12
N ARG A 158 -12.91 6.43 4.74
CA ARG A 158 -13.54 7.62 4.18
C ARG A 158 -12.46 8.60 3.74
N SER A 159 -12.56 9.03 2.50
CA SER A 159 -11.68 10.02 1.95
C SER A 159 -12.34 11.39 2.05
N GLY A 160 -11.60 12.41 2.50
CA GLY A 160 -12.02 13.81 2.38
C GLY A 160 -12.01 14.33 0.93
N GLY A 161 -12.28 13.47 -0.06
CA GLY A 161 -12.24 13.74 -1.51
C GLY A 161 -10.93 13.38 -2.22
N ARG A 162 -9.90 12.93 -1.49
CA ARG A 162 -8.59 12.53 -2.05
C ARG A 162 -8.54 11.05 -2.41
N ARG A 163 -8.20 10.74 -3.65
CA ARG A 163 -8.03 9.34 -4.08
C ARG A 163 -6.87 8.68 -3.36
N ALA A 164 -7.09 7.47 -2.87
CA ALA A 164 -6.05 6.55 -2.45
C ALA A 164 -5.87 5.45 -3.50
N ARG A 165 -4.70 4.83 -3.56
CA ARG A 165 -4.36 3.84 -4.58
C ARG A 165 -3.64 2.64 -4.00
N GLN A 166 -3.95 1.46 -4.51
CA GLN A 166 -3.15 0.25 -4.35
C GLN A 166 -2.89 -0.36 -5.73
N SER A 167 -1.62 -0.59 -6.05
CA SER A 167 -1.23 -1.32 -7.26
C SER A 167 -0.52 -2.63 -6.93
N LEU A 168 -0.90 -3.69 -7.63
CA LEU A 168 -0.28 -4.99 -7.63
C LEU A 168 0.33 -5.24 -9.00
N HIS A 169 1.65 -5.46 -9.04
CA HIS A 169 2.38 -5.83 -10.24
C HIS A 169 2.97 -7.22 -10.05
N VAL A 170 2.57 -8.18 -10.88
CA VAL A 170 3.01 -9.57 -10.79
C VAL A 170 3.72 -9.95 -12.08
N ARG A 171 4.93 -10.45 -11.97
CA ARG A 171 5.67 -11.08 -13.06
C ARG A 171 5.88 -12.55 -12.75
N VAL A 172 5.37 -13.42 -13.61
CA VAL A 172 5.47 -14.87 -13.46
C VAL A 172 6.27 -15.41 -14.63
N ASP A 173 7.48 -15.87 -14.33
CA ASP A 173 8.42 -16.36 -15.33
C ASP A 173 8.11 -17.81 -15.76
N GLU A 174 8.92 -18.36 -16.66
CA GLU A 174 8.63 -19.66 -17.29
C GLU A 174 8.32 -20.75 -16.27
N GLN A 175 7.19 -21.44 -16.44
CA GLN A 175 6.74 -22.54 -15.58
C GLN A 175 6.61 -22.18 -14.08
N ALA A 176 6.65 -20.90 -13.73
CA ALA A 176 6.46 -20.42 -12.37
C ALA A 176 4.97 -20.28 -12.04
N ILE A 177 4.67 -20.27 -10.74
CA ILE A 177 3.31 -20.17 -10.21
C ILE A 177 3.26 -19.05 -9.17
N VAL A 178 2.29 -18.14 -9.33
CA VAL A 178 1.94 -17.16 -8.30
C VAL A 178 0.46 -17.29 -7.94
N GLU A 179 0.20 -17.48 -6.66
CA GLU A 179 -1.13 -17.40 -6.07
C GLU A 179 -1.24 -16.12 -5.21
N TRP A 180 -2.13 -15.21 -5.57
CA TRP A 180 -2.45 -13.99 -4.82
C TRP A 180 -3.86 -14.09 -4.23
N LEU A 181 -3.94 -14.50 -2.97
CA LEU A 181 -5.18 -14.88 -2.30
C LEU A 181 -5.42 -14.04 -1.03
N PRO A 182 -5.58 -12.70 -1.15
CA PRO A 182 -5.78 -11.83 0.00
C PRO A 182 -7.13 -12.10 0.69
N GLN A 183 -7.24 -11.69 1.96
CA GLN A 183 -8.54 -11.56 2.62
C GLN A 183 -9.34 -10.39 2.02
N GLU A 184 -10.58 -10.22 2.46
CA GLU A 184 -11.52 -9.26 1.88
C GLU A 184 -11.05 -7.81 2.02
N THR A 185 -11.49 -6.96 1.09
CA THR A 185 -11.30 -5.52 1.12
C THR A 185 -12.61 -4.85 1.52
N ILE A 186 -12.64 -4.23 2.69
CA ILE A 186 -13.77 -3.45 3.20
C ILE A 186 -13.60 -2.00 2.78
N VAL A 187 -14.50 -1.52 1.93
CA VAL A 187 -14.52 -0.14 1.42
C VAL A 187 -15.53 0.66 2.22
N PHE A 188 -15.07 1.58 3.06
CA PHE A 188 -15.96 2.36 3.94
C PHE A 188 -16.76 3.38 3.12
N ASP A 189 -17.91 3.79 3.66
CA ASP A 189 -18.70 4.86 3.05
C ASP A 189 -17.89 6.16 2.90
N GLY A 190 -17.91 6.72 1.69
CA GLY A 190 -17.15 7.91 1.31
C GLY A 190 -15.67 7.66 0.99
N ALA A 191 -15.23 6.41 0.83
CA ALA A 191 -13.89 6.11 0.32
C ALA A 191 -13.76 6.46 -1.17
N GLU A 192 -12.60 7.00 -1.56
CA GLU A 192 -12.19 7.25 -2.94
C GLU A 192 -11.00 6.34 -3.25
N ALA A 193 -11.27 5.17 -3.83
CA ALA A 193 -10.36 4.06 -3.92
C ALA A 193 -10.06 3.66 -5.36
N GLU A 194 -8.78 3.38 -5.64
CA GLU A 194 -8.32 2.81 -6.92
C GLU A 194 -7.49 1.54 -6.64
N LEU A 195 -7.96 0.40 -7.15
CA LEU A 195 -7.22 -0.85 -7.11
C LEU A 195 -6.82 -1.26 -8.52
N GLU A 196 -5.53 -1.47 -8.72
CA GLU A 196 -4.98 -1.90 -9.99
C GLU A 196 -4.19 -3.20 -9.84
N THR A 197 -4.47 -4.18 -10.67
CA THR A 197 -3.73 -5.44 -10.78
C THR A 197 -3.20 -5.61 -12.20
N ARG A 198 -1.88 -5.77 -12.33
CA ARG A 198 -1.20 -6.09 -13.59
C ARG A 198 -0.41 -7.36 -13.45
N VAL A 199 -0.62 -8.31 -14.35
CA VAL A 199 0.04 -9.61 -14.36
C VAL A 199 0.69 -9.85 -15.72
N GLU A 200 1.98 -10.14 -15.70
CA GLU A 200 2.78 -10.53 -16.85
C GLU A 200 3.15 -12.00 -16.73
N LEU A 201 2.72 -12.81 -17.70
CA LEU A 201 2.97 -14.25 -17.77
C LEU A 201 3.99 -14.57 -18.86
N ALA A 202 4.95 -15.44 -18.53
CA ALA A 202 5.81 -16.12 -19.50
C ALA A 202 5.16 -17.42 -20.02
N ALA A 203 5.91 -18.20 -20.81
CA ALA A 203 5.44 -19.49 -21.31
C ALA A 203 5.26 -20.50 -20.16
N GLY A 204 4.10 -21.16 -20.10
CA GLY A 204 3.78 -22.13 -19.05
C GLY A 204 3.62 -21.55 -17.64
N ALA A 205 3.66 -20.23 -17.49
CA ALA A 205 3.42 -19.55 -16.22
C ALA A 205 1.95 -19.67 -15.79
N LEU A 206 1.71 -19.80 -14.49
CA LEU A 206 0.38 -19.86 -13.89
C LEU A 206 0.19 -18.73 -12.88
N TYR A 207 -0.95 -18.05 -12.98
CA TYR A 207 -1.40 -17.08 -12.00
C TYR A 207 -2.81 -17.44 -11.54
N CYS A 208 -3.01 -17.45 -10.22
CA CYS A 208 -4.32 -17.56 -9.59
C CYS A 208 -4.46 -16.41 -8.61
N GLY A 209 -5.56 -15.65 -8.69
CA GLY A 209 -5.81 -14.61 -7.72
C GLY A 209 -7.25 -14.13 -7.72
N TRP A 210 -7.63 -13.47 -6.64
CA TRP A 210 -8.97 -12.91 -6.46
C TRP A 210 -8.90 -11.54 -5.78
N ASP A 211 -10.02 -10.83 -5.86
CA ASP A 211 -10.35 -9.69 -5.03
C ASP A 211 -11.76 -9.89 -4.47
N ILE A 212 -11.92 -9.80 -3.15
CA ILE A 212 -13.20 -9.95 -2.46
C ILE A 212 -13.57 -8.59 -1.87
N LEU A 213 -14.72 -8.03 -2.25
CA LEU A 213 -15.12 -6.67 -1.87
C LEU A 213 -16.30 -6.67 -0.91
N CYS A 214 -16.14 -5.94 0.19
CA CYS A 214 -17.19 -5.62 1.16
C CYS A 214 -17.49 -4.12 1.08
N LEU A 215 -18.64 -3.75 0.53
CA LEU A 215 -19.03 -2.35 0.33
C LEU A 215 -19.78 -1.82 1.56
N GLY A 216 -19.10 -1.01 2.35
CA GLY A 216 -19.53 -0.52 3.66
C GLY A 216 -19.25 -1.53 4.78
N ARG A 217 -19.23 -1.04 6.03
CA ARG A 217 -19.20 -1.90 7.23
C ARG A 217 -20.58 -2.47 7.51
N THR A 218 -20.99 -3.44 6.70
CA THR A 218 -22.33 -4.05 6.75
C THR A 218 -22.69 -4.62 8.12
N ALA A 219 -21.72 -5.19 8.85
CA ALA A 219 -21.90 -5.68 10.22
C ALA A 219 -22.26 -4.57 11.23
N CYS A 220 -21.94 -3.31 10.93
CA CYS A 220 -22.30 -2.14 11.73
C CYS A 220 -23.50 -1.35 11.14
N GLY A 221 -24.19 -1.90 10.14
CA GLY A 221 -25.28 -1.24 9.43
C GLY A 221 -24.86 -0.15 8.45
N GLU A 222 -23.55 0.07 8.24
CA GLU A 222 -23.06 1.02 7.24
C GLU A 222 -23.22 0.44 5.84
N ARG A 223 -23.74 1.25 4.92
CA ARG A 223 -23.84 0.95 3.50
C ARG A 223 -22.93 1.89 2.71
N TYR A 224 -22.42 1.42 1.57
CA TYR A 224 -21.64 2.24 0.66
C TYR A 224 -22.55 3.16 -0.17
N THR A 225 -22.83 4.34 0.36
CA THR A 225 -23.74 5.35 -0.21
C THR A 225 -23.02 6.52 -0.84
N HIS A 226 -21.76 6.76 -0.48
CA HIS A 226 -20.91 7.81 -1.03
C HIS A 226 -19.53 7.25 -1.42
N GLY A 227 -18.85 7.95 -2.33
CA GLY A 227 -17.48 7.64 -2.75
C GLY A 227 -17.40 6.98 -4.13
N GLY A 228 -16.17 6.65 -4.52
CA GLY A 228 -15.85 5.92 -5.74
C GLY A 228 -14.89 4.77 -5.49
N LEU A 229 -15.13 3.65 -6.15
CA LEU A 229 -14.21 2.52 -6.22
C LEU A 229 -13.96 2.22 -7.70
N ASP A 230 -12.73 2.41 -8.13
CA ASP A 230 -12.29 2.07 -9.47
C ASP A 230 -11.37 0.84 -9.40
N LEU A 231 -11.67 -0.17 -10.21
CA LEU A 231 -10.97 -1.46 -10.29
C LEU A 231 -10.41 -1.61 -11.70
N ALA A 232 -9.17 -2.06 -11.82
CA ALA A 232 -8.58 -2.38 -13.10
C ALA A 232 -7.70 -3.62 -12.98
N THR A 233 -8.00 -4.66 -13.76
CA THR A 233 -7.17 -5.87 -13.84
C THR A 233 -6.73 -6.09 -15.28
N ARG A 234 -5.44 -6.34 -15.48
CA ARG A 234 -4.85 -6.66 -16.78
C ARG A 234 -3.91 -7.85 -16.64
N ILE A 235 -4.17 -8.91 -17.38
CA ILE A 235 -3.31 -10.09 -17.45
C ILE A 235 -2.84 -10.23 -18.89
N GLU A 236 -1.53 -10.34 -19.08
CA GLU A 236 -0.92 -10.43 -20.40
C GLU A 236 0.09 -11.57 -20.47
N GLN A 237 0.29 -12.10 -21.66
CA GLN A 237 1.37 -13.02 -21.97
C GLN A 237 2.10 -12.54 -23.23
N ALA A 238 3.42 -12.39 -23.15
CA ALA A 238 4.25 -11.87 -24.24
C ALA A 238 3.73 -10.54 -24.85
N GLY A 239 3.29 -9.62 -23.99
CA GLY A 239 2.72 -8.31 -24.38
C GLY A 239 1.33 -8.39 -25.03
N ARG A 240 0.71 -9.58 -25.09
CA ARG A 240 -0.65 -9.77 -25.61
C ARG A 240 -1.63 -9.88 -24.43
N PRO A 241 -2.71 -9.09 -24.40
CA PRO A 241 -3.70 -9.20 -23.34
C PRO A 241 -4.45 -10.53 -23.42
N LEU A 242 -4.50 -11.23 -22.29
CA LEU A 242 -5.33 -12.43 -22.08
C LEU A 242 -6.63 -12.08 -21.34
N TRP A 243 -6.54 -11.12 -20.41
CA TRP A 243 -7.68 -10.62 -19.64
C TRP A 243 -7.55 -9.13 -19.42
N ILE A 244 -8.64 -8.40 -19.61
CA ILE A 244 -8.76 -6.99 -19.27
C ILE A 244 -10.11 -6.79 -18.60
N GLU A 245 -10.10 -6.24 -17.41
CA GLU A 245 -11.28 -5.88 -16.64
C GLU A 245 -11.14 -4.45 -16.15
N ARG A 246 -12.23 -3.69 -16.23
CA ARG A 246 -12.37 -2.40 -15.57
C ARG A 246 -13.74 -2.33 -14.90
N GLY A 247 -13.74 -2.06 -13.61
CA GLY A 247 -14.95 -1.87 -12.81
C GLY A 247 -14.96 -0.46 -12.24
N GLY A 248 -16.13 0.15 -12.17
CA GLY A 248 -16.33 1.43 -11.50
C GLY A 248 -17.61 1.37 -10.69
N LEU A 249 -17.49 1.50 -9.37
CA LEU A 249 -18.64 1.59 -8.47
C LEU A 249 -18.71 3.00 -7.91
N ARG A 250 -19.93 3.51 -7.79
CA ARG A 250 -20.23 4.79 -7.14
C ARG A 250 -21.14 4.50 -5.97
N GLY A 251 -20.86 5.16 -4.84
CA GLY A 251 -21.72 5.04 -3.67
C GLY A 251 -23.18 5.36 -4.02
N GLY A 252 -24.10 4.52 -3.56
CA GLY A 252 -25.53 4.70 -3.79
C GLY A 252 -26.00 4.44 -5.23
N SER A 253 -25.15 3.91 -6.12
CA SER A 253 -25.61 3.45 -7.43
C SER A 253 -26.55 2.23 -7.27
N PRO A 254 -27.56 2.07 -8.16
CA PRO A 254 -28.49 0.95 -8.11
C PRO A 254 -27.83 -0.42 -8.24
#